data_AF-A0A7U4LNM5-F1
#
_entry.id   AF-A0A7U4LNM5-F1
#
_cell.length_a   1.000
_cell.length_b   1.000
_cell.length_c   1.000
_cell.angle_alpha   90.00
_cell.angle_beta   90.00
_cell.angle_gamma   90.00
#
_symmetry.space_group_name_H-M   'P 1'
#
loop_
_entity.id
_entity.type
_entity.pdbx_description
1 polymer ?
#
loop_
_entity_poly.entity_id
_entity_poly.type
_entity_poly.pdbx_seq_one_letter_code
_entity_poly.pdbx_strand_id
1 'polypeptide(L)'
;MSQKKIFELFIVNTMDITTMKECKRMKKGTRLKKQVHHLKFYRNGRNITAVMTNETGAIKGVGVAKCNPKDRFDIRKGLQLSEIRAREDFYRSTANRFLWEEF
;
A
#
# COMPACT_ATOMS: atom_id res chain seq x y z
N MET A 1 -0.25 23.38 -10.82
CA MET A 1 -0.16 23.25 -9.34
C MET A 1 0.91 22.20 -9.01
N SER A 2 1.87 22.53 -8.14
CA SER A 2 2.99 21.66 -7.79
C SER A 2 2.64 20.72 -6.63
N GLN A 3 3.09 19.46 -6.73
CA GLN A 3 2.90 18.42 -5.73
C GLN A 3 3.95 18.61 -4.60
N LYS A 4 3.51 18.90 -3.37
CA LYS A 4 4.43 19.10 -2.24
C LYS A 4 4.52 17.84 -1.40
N LYS A 5 5.73 17.30 -1.20
CA LYS A 5 5.98 16.23 -0.22
C LYS A 5 5.66 16.77 1.18
N ILE A 6 4.90 16.01 1.96
CA ILE A 6 4.50 16.39 3.32
C ILE A 6 5.46 15.73 4.31
N PHE A 7 5.58 14.41 4.26
CA PHE A 7 6.52 13.62 5.05
C PHE A 7 6.68 12.20 4.47
N GLU A 8 7.55 11.41 5.07
CA GLU A 8 7.74 10.00 4.77
C GLU A 8 7.82 9.15 6.04
N LEU A 9 7.44 7.88 5.91
CA LEU A 9 7.52 6.87 6.96
C LEU A 9 8.22 5.62 6.44
N PHE A 10 9.02 5.01 7.29
CA PHE A 10 9.54 3.66 7.08
C PHE A 10 8.62 2.69 7.81
N ILE A 11 8.08 1.71 7.08
CA ILE A 11 7.15 0.74 7.62
C ILE A 11 7.63 -0.68 7.32
N VAL A 12 7.41 -1.59 8.26
CA VAL A 12 7.64 -3.02 8.07
C VAL A 12 6.27 -3.68 7.98
N ASN A 13 5.90 -4.14 6.78
CA ASN A 13 4.69 -4.93 6.58
C ASN A 13 5.02 -6.40 6.87
N THR A 14 4.25 -7.01 7.77
CA THR A 14 4.33 -8.45 8.02
C THR A 14 3.09 -9.09 7.42
N MET A 15 3.30 -10.05 6.53
CA MET A 15 2.22 -10.85 5.94
C MET A 15 2.31 -12.27 6.48
N ASP A 16 1.17 -12.77 6.96
CA ASP A 16 1.01 -14.18 7.26
C ASP A 16 0.47 -14.89 6.01
N ILE A 17 1.26 -15.81 5.49
CA ILE A 17 0.93 -16.56 4.28
C ILE A 17 0.62 -18.00 4.69
N THR A 18 -0.67 -18.31 4.70
CA THR A 18 -1.14 -19.69 4.87
C THR A 18 -1.25 -20.35 3.50
N THR A 19 -0.42 -21.36 3.26
CA THR A 19 -0.47 -22.13 2.01
C THR A 19 -1.39 -23.33 2.18
N MET A 20 -2.42 -23.43 1.34
CA MET A 20 -3.35 -24.58 1.32
C MET A 20 -2.84 -25.65 0.36
N LYS A 21 -3.12 -26.93 0.65
CA LYS A 21 -2.59 -28.10 -0.07
C LYS A 21 -3.02 -28.17 -1.54
N GLU A 22 -4.02 -27.39 -1.94
CA GLU A 22 -4.61 -27.37 -3.29
C GLU A 22 -3.83 -26.51 -4.29
N CYS A 23 -2.91 -25.65 -3.83
CA CYS A 23 -1.93 -24.99 -4.67
C CYS A 23 -0.85 -26.00 -5.12
N LYS A 24 -0.84 -26.38 -6.40
CA LYS A 24 0.05 -27.41 -6.94
C LYS A 24 1.51 -27.08 -6.60
N ARG A 25 2.21 -28.06 -5.97
CA ARG A 25 3.62 -28.02 -5.53
C ARG A 25 3.94 -27.30 -4.21
N MET A 26 2.96 -26.75 -3.49
CA MET A 26 3.20 -26.17 -2.16
C MET A 26 3.00 -27.19 -1.02
N LYS A 27 3.98 -27.27 -0.10
CA LYS A 27 3.79 -27.97 1.18
C LYS A 27 2.89 -27.11 2.07
N LYS A 28 1.78 -27.67 2.55
CA LYS A 28 0.89 -27.02 3.54
C LYS A 28 1.74 -26.46 4.69
N GLY A 29 1.58 -25.18 4.97
CA GLY A 29 2.29 -24.52 6.06
C GLY A 29 2.03 -23.02 6.14
N THR A 30 2.38 -22.46 7.29
CA THR A 30 2.29 -21.03 7.59
C THR A 30 3.67 -20.42 7.46
N ARG A 31 3.80 -19.32 6.71
CA ARG A 31 5.07 -18.59 6.56
C ARG A 31 4.85 -17.10 6.77
N LEU A 32 5.68 -16.51 7.63
CA LEU A 32 5.71 -15.07 7.82
C LEU A 32 6.67 -14.43 6.81
N LYS A 33 6.18 -13.45 6.05
CA LYS A 33 7.00 -12.63 5.16
C LYS A 33 7.03 -11.20 5.65
N LYS A 34 8.22 -10.70 5.98
CA LYS A 34 8.45 -9.29 6.30
C LYS A 34 8.89 -8.55 5.04
N GLN A 35 8.29 -7.40 4.77
CA GLN A 35 8.68 -6.50 3.68
C GLN A 35 8.80 -5.07 4.20
N VAL A 36 9.97 -4.47 3.96
CA VAL A 36 10.23 -3.08 4.31
C VAL A 36 9.72 -2.19 3.17
N HIS A 37 8.97 -1.16 3.52
CA HIS A 37 8.47 -0.17 2.58
C HIS A 37 8.69 1.25 3.08
N HIS A 38 8.81 2.15 2.11
CA HIS A 38 8.85 3.58 2.34
C HIS A 38 7.53 4.17 1.86
N LEU A 39 6.79 4.80 2.77
CA LEU A 39 5.51 5.45 2.49
C LEU A 39 5.72 6.95 2.43
N LYS A 40 5.57 7.54 1.24
CA LYS A 40 5.75 8.97 0.99
C LYS A 40 4.41 9.64 0.77
N PHE A 41 4.16 10.75 1.47
CA PHE A 41 2.92 11.51 1.33
C PHE A 41 3.14 12.81 0.58
N TYR A 42 2.21 13.12 -0.31
CA TYR A 42 2.22 14.32 -1.11
C TYR A 42 0.87 15.02 -1.05
N ARG A 43 0.89 16.35 -1.09
CA ARG A 43 -0.31 17.19 -1.15
C ARG A 43 -0.37 17.95 -2.46
N ASN A 44 -1.57 17.97 -3.05
CA ASN A 44 -1.93 18.87 -4.13
C ASN A 44 -3.32 19.47 -3.86
N GLY A 45 -3.36 20.70 -3.38
CA GLY A 45 -4.61 21.35 -2.94
C GLY A 45 -5.30 20.58 -1.80
N ARG A 46 -6.48 20.03 -2.11
CA ARG A 46 -7.33 19.22 -1.21
C ARG A 46 -7.19 17.72 -1.43
N ASN A 47 -6.18 17.31 -2.20
CA ASN A 47 -5.85 15.92 -2.47
C ASN A 47 -4.58 15.55 -1.71
N ILE A 48 -4.59 14.37 -1.11
CA ILE A 48 -3.44 13.73 -0.46
C ILE A 48 -3.15 12.42 -1.19
N THR A 49 -1.91 12.20 -1.57
CA THR A 49 -1.45 10.99 -2.24
C THR A 49 -0.39 10.32 -1.37
N ALA A 50 -0.58 9.03 -1.07
CA ALA A 50 0.42 8.17 -0.48
C ALA A 50 1.02 7.26 -1.56
N VAL A 51 2.34 7.18 -1.61
CA VAL A 51 3.07 6.30 -2.52
C VAL A 51 3.93 5.37 -1.67
N MET A 52 3.66 4.08 -1.76
CA MET A 52 4.44 3.04 -1.10
C MET A 52 5.47 2.48 -2.06
N THR A 53 6.73 2.44 -1.63
CA THR A 53 7.86 1.91 -2.41
C THR A 53 8.60 0.85 -1.60
N ASN A 54 9.31 -0.07 -2.26
CA ASN A 54 10.30 -0.93 -1.59
C ASN A 54 11.66 -0.21 -1.49
N GLU A 55 12.65 -0.88 -0.93
CA GLU A 55 14.02 -0.37 -0.77
C GLU A 55 14.68 0.03 -2.11
N THR A 56 14.32 -0.62 -3.22
CA THR A 56 14.83 -0.29 -4.56
C THR A 56 14.10 0.90 -5.19
N GLY A 57 13.14 1.51 -4.50
CA GLY A 57 12.32 2.61 -5.00
C GLY A 57 11.19 2.20 -5.95
N ALA A 58 10.99 0.90 -6.20
CA ALA A 58 9.89 0.41 -7.02
C ALA A 58 8.56 0.63 -6.30
N ILE A 59 7.58 1.19 -7.01
CA ILE A 59 6.24 1.45 -6.49
C ILE A 59 5.53 0.13 -6.22
N LYS A 60 4.98 -0.01 -5.03
CA LYS A 60 4.25 -1.18 -4.55
C LYS A 60 2.78 -0.92 -4.30
N GLY A 61 2.40 0.33 -4.07
CA GLY A 61 1.00 0.72 -3.95
C GLY A 61 0.84 2.23 -3.97
N VAL A 62 -0.29 2.69 -4.50
CA VAL A 62 -0.64 4.11 -4.58
C VAL A 62 -2.04 4.34 -4.02
N GLY A 63 -2.17 5.31 -3.13
CA GLY A 63 -3.45 5.68 -2.54
C GLY A 63 -3.71 7.17 -2.65
N VAL A 64 -4.89 7.54 -3.10
CA VAL A 64 -5.29 8.95 -3.23
C VAL A 64 -6.52 9.21 -2.37
N ALA A 65 -6.47 10.24 -1.53
CA ALA A 65 -7.60 10.78 -0.79
C ALA A 65 -7.94 12.17 -1.35
N LYS A 66 -9.14 12.30 -1.94
CA LYS A 66 -9.68 13.56 -2.46
C LYS A 66 -10.82 14.03 -1.56
N CYS A 67 -10.67 15.20 -0.98
CA CYS A 67 -11.72 15.82 -0.17
C CYS A 67 -12.75 16.50 -1.08
N ASN A 68 -14.05 16.29 -0.81
CA ASN A 68 -15.13 16.95 -1.52
C ASN A 68 -15.00 18.48 -1.32
N PRO A 69 -15.14 19.31 -2.38
CA PRO A 69 -15.11 20.77 -2.24
C PRO A 69 -16.06 21.34 -1.19
N LYS A 70 -17.21 20.70 -0.94
CA LYS A 70 -18.22 21.15 0.03
C LYS A 70 -17.86 20.86 1.48
N ASP A 71 -16.94 19.92 1.73
CA ASP A 71 -16.58 19.51 3.09
C ASP A 71 -15.52 20.45 3.70
N ARG A 72 -15.26 20.32 5.00
CA ARG A 72 -14.05 20.92 5.60
C ARG A 72 -12.84 20.02 5.33
N PHE A 73 -11.77 20.60 4.80
CA PHE A 73 -10.53 19.85 4.58
C PHE A 73 -9.85 19.51 5.91
N ASP A 74 -9.63 18.21 6.14
CA ASP A 74 -8.87 17.67 7.25
C ASP A 74 -7.69 16.84 6.71
N ILE A 75 -6.48 17.34 6.94
CA ILE A 75 -5.26 16.68 6.46
C ILE A 75 -5.02 15.34 7.13
N ARG A 76 -5.39 15.15 8.41
CA ARG A 76 -5.14 13.90 9.14
C ARG A 76 -6.00 12.78 8.57
N LYS A 77 -7.27 13.06 8.30
CA LYS A 77 -8.17 12.13 7.61
C LYS A 77 -7.67 11.80 6.20
N GLY A 78 -7.19 12.81 5.48
CA GLY A 78 -6.60 12.63 4.15
C GLY A 78 -5.38 11.70 4.16
N LEU A 79 -4.47 11.88 5.13
CA LEU A 79 -3.29 11.04 5.31
C LEU A 79 -3.69 9.59 5.59
N GLN A 80 -4.50 9.35 6.62
CA GLN A 80 -4.97 8.01 6.99
C GLN A 80 -5.67 7.29 5.82
N LEU A 81 -6.58 7.99 5.12
CA LEU A 81 -7.31 7.40 4.00
C LEU A 81 -6.39 7.09 2.82
N SER A 82 -5.45 7.98 2.49
CA SER A 82 -4.49 7.75 1.41
C SER A 82 -3.55 6.57 1.72
N GLU A 83 -3.12 6.42 2.98
CA GLU A 83 -2.31 5.28 3.42
C GLU A 83 -3.07 3.95 3.29
N ILE A 84 -4.30 3.89 3.81
CA ILE A 84 -5.12 2.67 3.75
C ILE A 84 -5.30 2.24 2.29
N ARG A 85 -5.58 3.19 1.37
CA ARG A 85 -5.71 2.92 -0.06
C ARG A 85 -4.40 2.43 -0.70
N ALA A 86 -3.26 3.00 -0.33
CA ALA A 86 -1.96 2.55 -0.84
C ALA A 86 -1.62 1.13 -0.37
N ARG A 87 -1.97 0.78 0.88
CA ARG A 87 -1.81 -0.56 1.43
C ARG A 87 -2.75 -1.56 0.75
N GLU A 88 -4.00 -1.16 0.54
CA GLU A 88 -5.01 -1.96 -0.15
C GLU A 88 -4.56 -2.31 -1.58
N ASP A 89 -4.10 -1.32 -2.35
CA ASP A 89 -3.54 -1.50 -3.69
C ASP A 89 -2.37 -2.50 -3.72
N PHE A 90 -1.47 -2.39 -2.74
CA PHE A 90 -0.35 -3.32 -2.58
C PHE A 90 -0.80 -4.75 -2.24
N TYR A 91 -1.69 -4.91 -1.26
CA TYR A 91 -2.14 -6.24 -0.84
C TYR A 91 -2.98 -6.91 -1.93
N ARG A 92 -3.81 -6.15 -2.66
CA ARG A 92 -4.56 -6.64 -3.82
C ARG A 92 -3.61 -7.16 -4.90
N SER A 93 -2.58 -6.38 -5.25
CA SER A 93 -1.56 -6.79 -6.23
C SER A 93 -0.77 -8.00 -5.77
N THR A 94 -0.44 -8.07 -4.48
CA THR A 94 0.28 -9.20 -3.87
C THR A 94 -0.57 -10.47 -3.89
N ALA A 95 -1.84 -10.37 -3.51
CA ALA A 95 -2.79 -11.49 -3.53
C ALA A 95 -2.99 -12.02 -4.96
N ASN A 96 -3.17 -11.13 -5.93
CA ASN A 96 -3.27 -11.53 -7.33
C ASN A 96 -2.01 -12.28 -7.78
N ARG A 97 -0.82 -11.78 -7.47
CA ARG A 97 0.43 -12.45 -7.85
C ARG A 97 0.53 -13.88 -7.28
N PHE A 98 0.05 -14.11 -6.06
CA PHE A 98 -0.05 -15.47 -5.50
C PHE A 98 -1.02 -16.36 -6.30
N LEU A 99 -2.11 -15.80 -6.82
CA LEU A 99 -3.03 -16.53 -7.68
C LEU A 99 -2.40 -16.80 -9.06
N TRP A 100 -1.77 -15.83 -9.71
CA TRP A 100 -1.30 -15.94 -11.11
C TRP A 100 0.06 -16.63 -11.29
N GLU A 101 0.97 -16.58 -10.31
CA GLU A 101 2.26 -17.30 -10.37
C GLU A 101 2.09 -18.83 -10.12
N GLU A 102 0.87 -19.31 -9.85
CA GLU A 102 0.57 -20.72 -9.50
C GLU A 102 -0.36 -21.48 -10.47
N PHE A 103 -0.75 -20.91 -11.62
CA PHE A 103 -1.53 -21.61 -12.67
C PHE A 103 -0.77 -21.77 -14.00
#